data_AF-A0A953IQ79-F1
#
_entry.id   AF-A0A953IQ79-F1
#
_cell.length_a   1.000
_cell.length_b   1.000
_cell.length_c   1.000
_cell.angle_alpha   90.00
_cell.angle_beta   90.00
_cell.angle_gamma   90.00
#
_symmetry.space_group_name_H-M   'P 1'
#
loop_
_entity.id
_entity.type
_entity.pdbx_description
1 polymer ?
#
loop_
_entity_poly.entity_id
_entity_poly.type
_entity_poly.pdbx_seq_one_letter_code
_entity_poly.pdbx_strand_id
1 'polypeptide(L)'
;MTTEPPIPLDSHRGMIAQKATDLRRLQSEVEANEKMVRERHEELQARLLASPAENWPAAAEKARYLINLMAGTASMRDPRWQNLIQAVFEDFDRLSKEG
;
A
#
# COMPACT_ATOMS: atom_id res chain seq x y z
N MET A 1 -18.25 23.99 53.61
CA MET A 1 -17.11 23.96 52.67
C MET A 1 -16.61 22.52 52.63
N THR A 2 -16.97 21.75 51.62
CA THR A 2 -16.52 20.37 51.43
C THR A 2 -15.25 20.38 50.59
N THR A 3 -14.10 20.09 51.21
CA THR A 3 -12.82 19.94 50.52
C THR A 3 -12.76 18.58 49.85
N GLU A 4 -12.63 18.56 48.53
CA GLU A 4 -12.36 17.34 47.76
C GLU A 4 -10.99 16.73 48.16
N PRO A 5 -10.88 15.39 48.17
CA PRO A 5 -9.63 14.71 48.48
C PRO A 5 -8.56 14.95 47.39
N PRO A 6 -7.27 15.01 47.77
CA PRO A 6 -6.19 15.34 46.84
C PRO A 6 -6.02 14.27 45.76
N ILE A 7 -6.01 14.70 44.50
CA ILE A 7 -5.83 13.82 43.34
C ILE A 7 -4.33 13.45 43.20
N PRO A 8 -3.96 12.16 43.09
CA PRO A 8 -2.57 11.75 42.96
C PRO A 8 -2.03 12.01 41.55
N LEU A 9 -1.49 13.21 41.34
CA LEU A 9 -0.95 13.70 40.06
C LEU A 9 0.26 12.90 39.55
N ASP A 10 1.05 12.30 40.44
CA ASP A 10 2.27 11.57 40.08
C ASP A 10 1.98 10.24 39.36
N SER A 11 0.97 9.50 39.84
CA SER A 11 0.46 8.30 39.18
C SER A 11 -0.09 8.62 37.78
N HIS A 12 -0.79 9.75 37.65
CA HIS A 12 -1.30 10.22 36.37
C HIS A 12 -0.17 10.55 35.38
N ARG A 13 0.90 11.20 35.85
CA ARG A 13 2.10 11.50 35.04
C ARG A 13 2.85 10.25 34.59
N GLY A 14 3.01 9.27 35.47
CA GLY A 14 3.62 7.97 35.14
C GLY A 14 2.83 7.22 34.06
N MET A 15 1.50 7.21 34.15
CA MET A 15 0.65 6.60 33.11
C MET A 15 0.75 7.32 31.76
N ILE A 16 0.84 8.66 31.75
CA ILE A 16 1.02 9.44 30.51
C ILE A 16 2.37 9.12 29.88
N ALA A 17 3.44 9.05 30.67
CA ALA A 17 4.79 8.72 30.18
C ALA A 17 4.86 7.29 29.62
N GLN A 18 4.18 6.34 30.25
CA GLN A 18 4.08 4.97 29.76
C GLN A 18 3.34 4.91 28.43
N LYS A 19 2.14 5.53 28.35
CA LYS A 19 1.35 5.59 27.11
C LYS A 19 2.11 6.24 25.95
N ALA A 20 2.85 7.31 26.21
CA ALA A 20 3.68 7.98 25.20
C ALA A 20 4.83 7.09 24.71
N THR A 21 5.33 6.19 25.56
CA THR A 21 6.37 5.23 25.20
C THR A 21 5.78 4.07 24.39
N ASP A 22 4.63 3.54 24.81
CA ASP A 22 3.92 2.49 24.08
C ASP A 22 3.51 2.96 22.68
N LEU A 23 3.08 4.21 22.54
CA LEU A 23 2.72 4.79 21.24
C LEU A 23 3.93 4.91 20.30
N ARG A 24 5.08 5.36 20.82
CA ARG A 24 6.33 5.43 20.04
C ARG A 24 6.81 4.05 19.61
N ARG A 25 6.69 3.04 20.48
CA ARG A 25 7.00 1.64 20.11
C ARG A 25 6.09 1.15 19.00
N LEU A 26 4.79 1.37 19.11
CA LEU A 26 3.82 0.97 18.08
C LEU A 26 4.10 1.67 16.75
N GLN A 27 4.42 2.97 16.77
CA GLN A 27 4.82 3.71 15.57
C GLN A 27 6.07 3.10 14.91
N SER A 28 7.11 2.83 15.70
CA SER A 28 8.33 2.19 15.19
C SER A 28 8.07 0.79 14.62
N GLU A 29 7.17 0.02 15.21
CA GLU A 29 6.77 -1.30 14.69
C GLU A 29 6.02 -1.19 13.37
N VAL A 30 5.11 -0.21 13.25
CA VAL A 30 4.39 0.08 12.00
C VAL A 30 5.37 0.51 10.91
N GLU A 31 6.27 1.45 11.18
CA GLU A 31 7.28 1.92 10.23
C GLU A 31 8.20 0.79 9.74
N ALA A 32 8.65 -0.08 10.65
CA ALA A 32 9.47 -1.24 10.30
C ALA A 32 8.70 -2.23 9.40
N ASN A 33 7.41 -2.46 9.69
CA ASN A 33 6.57 -3.33 8.88
C ASN A 33 6.30 -2.72 7.50
N GLU A 34 6.00 -1.42 7.41
CA GLU A 34 5.83 -0.72 6.15
C GLU A 34 7.08 -0.78 5.27
N LYS A 35 8.26 -0.64 5.88
CA LYS A 35 9.54 -0.79 5.19
C LYS A 35 9.71 -2.20 4.64
N MET A 36 9.45 -3.23 5.44
CA MET A 36 9.53 -4.63 5.00
C MET A 36 8.58 -4.92 3.82
N VAL A 37 7.34 -4.42 3.90
CA VAL A 37 6.36 -4.56 2.81
C VAL A 37 6.85 -3.87 1.53
N ARG A 38 7.41 -2.66 1.65
CA ARG A 38 7.95 -1.91 0.52
C ARG A 38 9.11 -2.64 -0.15
N GLU A 39 10.10 -3.09 0.62
CA GLU A 39 11.27 -3.82 0.10
C GLU A 39 10.86 -5.11 -0.62
N ARG A 40 9.91 -5.85 -0.06
CA ARG A 40 9.35 -7.05 -0.72
C ARG A 40 8.62 -6.71 -2.01
N HIS A 41 7.87 -5.63 -2.03
CA HIS A 41 7.17 -5.19 -3.24
C HIS A 41 8.14 -4.82 -4.36
N GLU A 42 9.18 -4.05 -4.02
CA GLU A 42 10.24 -3.65 -4.96
C GLU A 42 11.02 -4.86 -5.50
N GLU A 43 11.33 -5.84 -4.65
CA GLU A 43 11.98 -7.09 -5.06
C GLU A 43 11.11 -7.88 -6.07
N LEU A 44 9.81 -8.01 -5.80
CA LEU A 44 8.88 -8.71 -6.69
C LEU A 44 8.70 -7.97 -8.02
N GLN A 45 8.60 -6.64 -7.99
CA GLN A 45 8.56 -5.80 -9.19
C GLN A 45 9.83 -5.97 -10.03
N ALA A 46 11.00 -5.93 -9.40
CA ALA A 46 12.27 -6.10 -10.08
C ALA A 46 12.35 -7.46 -10.77
N ARG A 47 11.90 -8.54 -10.11
CA ARG A 47 11.84 -9.88 -10.72
C ARG A 47 10.84 -9.96 -11.87
N LEU A 48 9.67 -9.35 -11.73
CA LEU A 48 8.65 -9.30 -12.78
C LEU A 48 9.17 -8.59 -14.04
N LEU A 49 9.93 -7.51 -13.87
CA LEU A 49 10.48 -6.70 -14.95
C LEU A 49 11.82 -7.23 -15.52
N ALA A 50 12.61 -7.97 -14.73
CA ALA A 50 13.94 -8.42 -15.14
C ALA A 50 13.91 -9.54 -16.20
N SER A 51 12.87 -10.39 -16.20
CA SER A 51 12.72 -11.41 -17.24
C SER A 51 11.91 -10.84 -18.41
N PRO A 52 12.29 -11.05 -19.68
CA PRO A 52 11.38 -10.83 -20.81
C PRO A 52 10.09 -11.65 -20.65
N ALA A 53 9.00 -11.23 -21.28
CA ALA A 53 7.81 -12.06 -21.36
C ALA A 53 8.04 -13.19 -22.38
N GLU A 54 7.76 -14.44 -21.99
CA GLU A 54 7.96 -15.62 -22.84
C GLU A 54 6.83 -15.81 -23.86
N ASN A 55 5.66 -15.24 -23.59
CA ASN A 55 4.47 -15.31 -24.44
C ASN A 55 3.57 -14.08 -24.24
N TRP A 56 2.55 -13.95 -25.10
CA TRP A 56 1.62 -12.83 -25.04
C TRP A 56 0.88 -12.72 -23.70
N PRO A 57 0.31 -13.79 -23.11
CA PRO A 57 -0.31 -13.72 -21.79
C PRO A 57 0.63 -13.16 -20.70
N ALA A 58 1.90 -13.60 -20.68
CA ALA A 58 2.89 -13.10 -19.72
C ALA A 58 3.20 -11.61 -19.93
N ALA A 59 3.18 -11.11 -21.17
CA ALA A 59 3.37 -9.69 -21.47
C ALA A 59 2.15 -8.86 -21.04
N ALA A 60 0.94 -9.36 -21.31
CA ALA A 60 -0.32 -8.72 -20.95
C ALA A 60 -0.47 -8.59 -19.42
N GLU A 61 -0.08 -9.60 -18.65
CA GLU A 61 -0.09 -9.53 -17.17
C GLU A 61 0.86 -8.44 -16.63
N LYS A 62 2.06 -8.29 -17.20
CA LYS A 62 2.98 -7.20 -16.84
C LYS A 62 2.39 -5.83 -17.16
N ALA A 63 1.75 -5.70 -18.32
CA ALA A 63 1.08 -4.46 -18.70
C ALA A 63 -0.09 -4.16 -17.76
N ARG A 64 -0.93 -5.16 -17.43
CA ARG A 64 -2.07 -5.03 -16.50
C ARG A 64 -1.61 -4.56 -15.13
N TYR A 65 -0.50 -5.11 -14.63
CA TYR A 65 0.13 -4.69 -13.39
C TYR A 65 0.54 -3.20 -13.41
N LEU A 66 1.30 -2.79 -14.42
CA LEU A 66 1.76 -1.39 -14.54
C LEU A 66 0.60 -0.41 -14.71
N ILE A 67 -0.40 -0.78 -15.51
CA ILE A 67 -1.58 0.07 -15.74
C ILE A 67 -2.38 0.23 -14.45
N ASN A 68 -2.61 -0.84 -13.66
CA ASN A 68 -3.29 -0.74 -12.36
C ASN A 68 -2.53 0.13 -11.36
N LEU A 69 -1.19 0.03 -11.32
CA LEU A 69 -0.35 0.88 -10.49
C LEU A 69 -0.53 2.36 -10.85
N MET A 70 -0.53 2.68 -12.15
CA MET A 70 -0.71 4.04 -12.65
C MET A 70 -2.14 4.55 -12.50
N ALA A 71 -3.15 3.69 -12.64
CA ALA A 71 -4.57 4.02 -12.50
C ALA A 71 -4.90 4.60 -11.11
N GLY A 72 -4.15 4.19 -10.07
CA GLY A 72 -4.31 4.70 -8.71
C GLY A 72 -3.77 6.13 -8.48
N THR A 73 -3.04 6.69 -9.45
CA THR A 73 -2.46 8.03 -9.33
C THR A 73 -3.51 9.12 -9.55
N ALA A 74 -3.30 10.29 -8.93
CA ALA A 74 -4.24 11.41 -9.05
C ALA A 74 -4.50 11.83 -10.51
N SER A 75 -3.45 11.77 -11.35
CA SER A 75 -3.51 12.12 -12.77
C SER A 75 -4.37 11.16 -13.61
N MET A 76 -4.65 9.96 -13.10
CA MET A 76 -5.35 8.91 -13.83
C MET A 76 -6.76 8.63 -13.30
N ARG A 77 -7.24 9.44 -12.34
CA ARG A 77 -8.61 9.36 -11.82
C ARG A 77 -9.69 9.98 -12.72
N ASP A 78 -9.30 10.63 -13.81
CA ASP A 78 -10.24 11.12 -14.82
C ASP A 78 -11.03 9.93 -15.43
N PRO A 79 -12.37 9.99 -15.47
CA PRO A 79 -13.21 8.94 -16.06
C PRO A 79 -12.81 8.54 -17.48
N ARG A 80 -12.29 9.47 -18.29
CA ARG A 80 -11.82 9.17 -19.65
C ARG A 80 -10.66 8.18 -19.65
N TRP A 81 -9.72 8.33 -18.72
CA TRP A 81 -8.59 7.41 -18.60
C TRP A 81 -9.03 6.06 -18.05
N GLN A 82 -9.94 6.04 -17.08
CA GLN A 82 -10.50 4.80 -16.54
C GLN A 82 -11.23 3.97 -17.61
N ASN A 83 -12.01 4.61 -18.47
CA ASN A 83 -12.68 3.93 -19.59
C ASN A 83 -11.69 3.32 -20.59
N LEU A 84 -10.60 4.04 -20.92
CA LEU A 84 -9.55 3.52 -21.80
C LEU A 84 -8.81 2.33 -21.17
N ILE A 85 -8.50 2.40 -19.89
CA ILE A 85 -7.86 1.31 -19.14
C ILE A 85 -8.74 0.05 -19.18
N GLN A 86 -10.05 0.22 -18.95
CA GLN A 86 -11.01 -0.88 -19.00
C GLN A 86 -11.07 -1.52 -20.39
N ALA A 87 -11.14 -0.73 -21.46
CA ALA A 87 -11.15 -1.23 -22.83
C ALA A 87 -9.87 -2.02 -23.17
N VAL A 88 -8.70 -1.54 -22.73
CA VAL A 88 -7.42 -2.23 -22.92
C VAL A 88 -7.40 -3.58 -22.20
N PHE A 89 -7.95 -3.65 -20.99
CA PHE A 89 -8.06 -4.90 -20.24
C PHE A 89 -8.98 -5.92 -20.92
N GLU A 90 -10.10 -5.46 -21.48
CA GLU A 90 -10.99 -6.31 -22.27
C GLU A 90 -10.30 -6.85 -23.54
N ASP A 91 -9.48 -6.02 -24.21
CA ASP A 91 -8.67 -6.46 -25.34
C ASP A 91 -7.62 -7.51 -24.93
N PHE A 92 -6.97 -7.35 -23.78
CA PHE A 92 -6.04 -8.37 -23.24
C PHE A 92 -6.77 -9.70 -22.99
N ASP A 93 -7.95 -9.64 -22.37
CA ASP A 93 -8.76 -10.83 -22.08
C ASP A 93 -9.28 -11.51 -23.36
N ARG A 94 -9.58 -10.75 -24.42
CA ARG A 94 -9.95 -11.27 -25.73
C ARG A 94 -8.76 -11.97 -26.39
N LEU A 95 -7.64 -11.27 -26.54
CA LEU A 95 -6.46 -11.77 -27.26
C LEU A 95 -5.77 -12.94 -26.55
N SER A 96 -5.89 -13.04 -25.22
CA SER A 96 -5.35 -14.18 -24.46
C SER A 96 -6.12 -15.48 -24.69
N LYS A 97 -7.30 -15.44 -25.32
CA LYS A 97 -8.10 -16.63 -25.69
C LYS A 97 -7.88 -17.07 -27.13
N GLU A 98 -7.18 -16.25 -27.93
CA GLU A 98 -6.98 -16.46 -29.37
C GLU A 98 -5.64 -17.15 -29.70
N GLY A 99 -4.71 -17.24 -28.75
CA GLY A 99 -3.41 -17.91 -28.89
C GLY A 99 -3.27 -19.13 -28.00
#